data_AF-A0A6C0KUC0-F1
#
_entry.id   AF-A0A6C0KUC0-F1
#
_cell.length_a   1.000
_cell.length_b   1.000
_cell.length_c   1.000
_cell.angle_alpha   90.00
_cell.angle_beta   90.00
_cell.angle_gamma   90.00
#
_symmetry.space_group_name_H-M   'P 1'
#
loop_
_entity.id
_entity.type
_entity.pdbx_description
1 polymer ?
#
loop_
_entity_poly.entity_id
_entity_poly.type
_entity_poly.pdbx_seq_one_letter_code
_entity_poly.pdbx_strand_id
1 'polypeptide(L)'
;MPVQKYLEIDSTYRNRNLYPSPGSFIVNIAQGGGKTQFNATDPVSNAYSDITFLPSQTNNLTFKLVIPSGNPNQPYPEIASSSKTTLVLIFNLSDNTYKFFAKDNYFSGLVLLSKQTDTNILRRIIKSRFLNAKVLVDTTIDYYFLVEIDQPIPDTLVQSTTTFIVYNPTTITTSRSFIFLPGSVNIDNFYQNYVIYNRTRDFSGIIISFNGTTHFAEIDTTNITGWLTTDIYELKKQTPIFTGLLSAGLPSYPNSVNLGNGVSTGPSLINSFIEAFFPNIVLSENLKITNIIGTYIDEYGKTVYTTNLQLMTKFTTYVVVDNLTIDLTKNYSYELLQYSYDNTNGFNYTGSMASVTQPSAYELTLNSICLPNVPLAGGGNVWNYPFLYVEIENVSSSSSNSSNIIYSNNPNCNKAVFKVPIVNITNPGEYQFLTYNGNGVGQTITIKPNSDMKLIVKLPNGKVFTPFDSDTLYGQAPDSQKQLSVLISFEKI
;
A
#
# COMPACT_ATOMS: atom_id res chain seq x y z
N MET A 1 -41.07 16.40 -11.56
CA MET A 1 -40.56 15.05 -11.29
C MET A 1 -39.41 15.18 -10.32
N PRO A 2 -39.37 14.38 -9.26
CA PRO A 2 -38.22 14.39 -8.38
C PRO A 2 -36.97 13.95 -9.15
N VAL A 3 -35.83 14.58 -8.84
CA VAL A 3 -34.56 14.35 -9.55
C VAL A 3 -33.70 13.49 -8.63
N GLN A 4 -33.53 12.22 -9.01
CA GLN A 4 -32.60 11.31 -8.35
C GLN A 4 -31.17 11.83 -8.51
N LYS A 5 -30.42 11.88 -7.42
CA LYS A 5 -29.00 12.25 -7.38
C LYS A 5 -28.17 11.07 -6.90
N TYR A 6 -26.88 11.10 -7.21
CA TYR A 6 -25.92 10.09 -6.78
C TYR A 6 -24.87 10.71 -5.86
N LEU A 7 -24.42 9.92 -4.91
CA LEU A 7 -23.35 10.23 -3.97
C LEU A 7 -22.38 9.04 -3.97
N GLU A 8 -21.14 9.28 -4.38
CA GLU A 8 -20.05 8.31 -4.28
C GLU A 8 -19.16 8.70 -3.11
N ILE A 9 -18.86 7.72 -2.24
CA ILE A 9 -17.97 7.87 -1.10
C ILE A 9 -16.83 6.88 -1.28
N ASP A 10 -15.60 7.38 -1.41
CA ASP A 10 -14.41 6.57 -1.67
C ASP A 10 -13.39 6.73 -0.53
N SER A 11 -12.97 5.61 0.07
CA SER A 11 -12.02 5.62 1.18
C SER A 11 -10.61 6.01 0.75
N THR A 12 -10.30 5.93 -0.56
CA THR A 12 -9.00 6.33 -1.12
C THR A 12 -8.64 7.73 -0.68
N TYR A 13 -9.60 8.66 -0.67
CA TYR A 13 -9.36 10.07 -0.41
C TYR A 13 -9.66 10.53 1.02
N ARG A 14 -9.60 9.61 1.99
CA ARG A 14 -9.78 9.94 3.41
C ARG A 14 -8.50 10.52 4.02
N ASN A 15 -8.65 11.24 5.12
CA ASN A 15 -7.50 11.57 5.98
C ASN A 15 -7.07 10.32 6.75
N ARG A 16 -5.98 9.67 6.32
CA ARG A 16 -5.53 8.39 6.91
C ARG A 16 -4.91 8.54 8.29
N ASN A 17 -4.47 9.74 8.67
CA ASN A 17 -3.98 10.01 10.02
C ASN A 17 -5.10 9.99 11.05
N LEU A 18 -6.28 10.50 10.70
CA LEU A 18 -7.46 10.50 11.56
C LEU A 18 -8.29 9.23 11.42
N TYR A 19 -8.33 8.67 10.20
CA TYR A 19 -9.14 7.51 9.85
C TYR A 19 -8.26 6.44 9.19
N PRO A 20 -7.43 5.71 9.96
CA PRO A 20 -6.54 4.70 9.39
C PRO A 20 -7.31 3.54 8.73
N SER A 21 -8.49 3.21 9.24
CA SER A 21 -9.34 2.15 8.68
C SER A 21 -10.19 2.67 7.51
N PRO A 22 -10.19 2.00 6.34
CA PRO A 22 -11.05 2.35 5.21
C PRO A 22 -12.54 2.11 5.52
N GLY A 23 -12.87 1.28 6.51
CA GLY A 23 -14.24 0.97 6.91
C GLY A 23 -14.94 2.04 7.76
N SER A 24 -14.25 3.10 8.20
CA SER A 24 -14.84 4.13 9.05
C SER A 24 -14.12 5.46 8.90
N PHE A 25 -14.72 6.40 8.17
CA PHE A 25 -14.12 7.70 7.92
C PHE A 25 -15.16 8.81 7.72
N ILE A 26 -14.69 10.05 7.81
CA ILE A 26 -15.48 11.24 7.52
C ILE A 26 -15.01 11.82 6.20
N VAL A 27 -15.96 12.16 5.33
CA VAL A 27 -15.75 12.97 4.14
C VAL A 27 -16.31 14.36 4.41
N ASN A 28 -15.40 15.33 4.40
CA ASN A 28 -15.75 16.73 4.65
C ASN A 28 -16.44 17.32 3.43
N ILE A 29 -17.25 18.35 3.61
CA ILE A 29 -17.70 19.17 2.50
C ILE A 29 -16.66 20.25 2.21
N ALA A 30 -16.10 20.20 1.01
CA ALA A 30 -15.16 21.21 0.56
C ALA A 30 -15.94 22.41 0.00
N GLN A 31 -15.80 23.58 0.63
CA GLN A 31 -16.35 24.85 0.14
C GLN A 31 -15.34 25.71 -0.61
N GLY A 32 -14.11 25.24 -0.83
CA GLY A 32 -13.03 26.01 -1.43
C GLY A 32 -12.05 25.15 -2.22
N GLY A 33 -11.26 25.82 -3.06
CA GLY A 33 -10.36 25.21 -4.05
C GLY A 33 -9.39 24.17 -3.49
N GLY A 34 -8.82 23.36 -4.39
CA GLY A 34 -7.94 22.25 -4.05
C GLY A 34 -6.83 22.66 -3.09
N LYS A 35 -6.54 21.79 -2.12
CA LYS A 35 -5.43 22.00 -1.19
C LYS A 35 -4.12 21.94 -1.94
N THR A 36 -3.26 22.90 -1.61
CA THR A 36 -1.90 23.01 -2.10
C THR A 36 -0.95 22.29 -1.13
N GLN A 37 0.30 22.14 -1.51
CA GLN A 37 1.34 21.62 -0.62
C GLN A 37 1.47 22.39 0.70
N PHE A 38 1.06 23.66 0.79
CA PHE A 38 1.20 24.46 2.03
C PHE A 38 0.10 24.20 3.07
N ASN A 39 -1.04 23.65 2.67
CA ASN A 39 -2.20 23.42 3.52
C ASN A 39 -2.76 21.98 3.40
N ALA A 40 -1.96 21.07 2.84
CA ALA A 40 -2.29 19.65 2.78
C ALA A 40 -2.44 19.07 4.20
N THR A 41 -3.47 18.27 4.40
CA THR A 41 -3.78 17.62 5.69
C THR A 41 -3.24 16.19 5.74
N ASP A 42 -3.27 15.47 4.62
CA ASP A 42 -2.67 14.15 4.41
C ASP A 42 -1.85 14.17 3.10
N PRO A 43 -0.73 14.91 3.05
CA PRO A 43 0.11 14.99 1.86
C PRO A 43 0.65 13.62 1.46
N VAL A 44 0.73 13.43 0.14
CA VAL A 44 1.20 12.21 -0.50
C VAL A 44 2.32 12.54 -1.49
N SER A 45 3.33 11.68 -1.55
CA SER A 45 4.30 11.62 -2.64
C SER A 45 4.14 10.36 -3.47
N ASN A 46 4.04 10.54 -4.78
CA ASN A 46 4.11 9.47 -5.77
C ASN A 46 5.56 8.97 -6.00
N ALA A 47 6.57 9.63 -5.41
CA ALA A 47 7.95 9.18 -5.47
C ALA A 47 8.34 8.18 -4.36
N TYR A 48 7.41 7.85 -3.47
CA TYR A 48 7.62 6.75 -2.52
C TYR A 48 7.76 5.40 -3.23
N SER A 49 8.61 4.54 -2.67
CA SER A 49 8.77 3.15 -3.09
C SER A 49 7.53 2.33 -2.77
N ASP A 50 6.90 1.76 -3.80
CA ASP A 50 5.84 0.75 -3.64
C ASP A 50 6.45 -0.65 -3.41
N ILE A 51 7.56 -0.93 -4.09
CA ILE A 51 8.29 -2.20 -4.00
C ILE A 51 9.79 -1.90 -4.09
N THR A 52 10.57 -2.31 -3.09
CA THR A 52 12.04 -2.27 -3.13
C THR A 52 12.56 -3.70 -3.23
N PHE A 53 13.44 -3.98 -4.20
CA PHE A 53 13.90 -5.32 -4.47
C PHE A 53 15.29 -5.37 -5.14
N LEU A 54 15.92 -6.53 -5.06
CA LEU A 54 17.21 -6.81 -5.69
C LEU A 54 17.07 -8.11 -6.51
N PRO A 55 17.03 -8.06 -7.86
CA PRO A 55 16.74 -9.21 -8.71
C PRO A 55 17.58 -10.44 -8.40
N SER A 56 18.89 -10.25 -8.15
CA SER A 56 19.81 -11.33 -7.80
C SER A 56 19.42 -12.11 -6.54
N GLN A 57 18.65 -11.52 -5.61
CA GLN A 57 18.17 -12.20 -4.40
C GLN A 57 17.20 -13.33 -4.70
N THR A 58 16.49 -13.27 -5.82
CA THR A 58 15.53 -14.31 -6.23
C THR A 58 16.13 -15.32 -7.21
N ASN A 59 17.38 -15.10 -7.64
CA ASN A 59 18.05 -15.99 -8.57
C ASN A 59 18.62 -17.20 -7.83
N ASN A 60 18.17 -18.39 -8.24
CA ASN A 60 18.69 -19.67 -7.77
C ASN A 60 18.48 -19.94 -6.27
N LEU A 61 17.43 -19.38 -5.67
CA LEU A 61 17.06 -19.71 -4.29
C LEU A 61 16.68 -21.18 -4.19
N THR A 62 17.35 -21.91 -3.30
CA THR A 62 17.10 -23.34 -3.08
C THR A 62 16.12 -23.53 -1.93
N PHE A 63 14.95 -24.07 -2.25
CA PHE A 63 13.90 -24.44 -1.32
C PHE A 63 13.94 -25.94 -1.05
N LYS A 64 13.63 -26.32 0.19
CA LYS A 64 13.40 -27.70 0.61
C LYS A 64 11.91 -27.90 0.82
N LEU A 65 11.39 -29.04 0.36
CA LEU A 65 10.01 -29.42 0.62
C LEU A 65 9.83 -29.80 2.10
N VAL A 66 8.80 -29.25 2.74
CA VAL A 66 8.37 -29.70 4.06
C VAL A 66 7.31 -30.76 3.89
N ILE A 67 7.61 -31.97 4.36
CA ILE A 67 6.62 -33.03 4.51
C ILE A 67 6.20 -33.04 5.98
N PRO A 68 4.91 -32.81 6.30
CA PRO A 68 4.44 -32.89 7.67
C PRO A 68 4.78 -34.26 8.27
N SER A 69 5.53 -34.29 9.37
CA SER A 69 5.98 -35.54 10.01
C SER A 69 4.89 -36.25 10.81
N GLY A 70 3.62 -35.85 10.67
CA GLY A 70 2.48 -36.39 11.42
C GLY A 70 2.54 -36.14 12.93
N ASN A 71 3.49 -35.34 13.44
CA ASN A 71 3.61 -35.04 14.86
C ASN A 71 2.77 -33.80 15.24
N PRO A 72 1.64 -33.97 15.95
CA PRO A 72 0.75 -32.87 16.32
C PRO A 72 1.33 -31.91 17.36
N ASN A 73 2.47 -32.25 17.99
CA ASN A 73 3.11 -31.44 19.04
C ASN A 73 4.25 -30.55 18.52
N GLN A 74 4.48 -30.49 17.21
CA GLN A 74 5.42 -29.51 16.65
C GLN A 74 4.75 -28.11 16.71
N PRO A 75 5.45 -27.07 17.20
CA PRO A 75 4.89 -25.72 17.41
C PRO A 75 4.62 -24.97 16.10
N TYR A 76 4.67 -25.65 14.95
CA TYR A 76 4.32 -25.04 13.69
C TYR A 76 2.79 -24.98 13.60
N PRO A 77 2.19 -23.79 13.40
CA PRO A 77 0.75 -23.69 13.16
C PRO A 77 0.44 -24.65 12.01
N GLU A 78 -0.53 -25.56 12.21
CA GLU A 78 -0.96 -26.63 11.30
C GLU A 78 -0.42 -26.40 9.89
N ILE A 79 0.78 -26.94 9.61
CA ILE A 79 1.40 -26.77 8.30
C ILE A 79 0.41 -27.43 7.34
N ALA A 80 -0.28 -26.60 6.55
CA ALA A 80 -1.28 -27.06 5.60
C ALA A 80 -0.71 -28.27 4.87
N SER A 81 -1.43 -29.39 4.88
CA SER A 81 -0.97 -30.62 4.24
C SER A 81 -0.56 -30.29 2.81
N SER A 82 0.69 -30.58 2.45
CA SER A 82 1.11 -30.41 1.07
C SER A 82 0.25 -31.30 0.17
N SER A 83 -0.36 -30.69 -0.84
CA SER A 83 -1.03 -31.38 -1.93
C SER A 83 -0.09 -31.40 -3.14
N LYS A 84 -0.49 -32.07 -4.23
CA LYS A 84 0.34 -32.06 -5.44
C LYS A 84 0.51 -30.67 -6.05
N THR A 85 -0.41 -29.73 -5.78
CA THR A 85 -0.42 -28.37 -6.30
C THR A 85 -0.16 -27.30 -5.23
N THR A 86 -0.13 -27.67 -3.96
CA THR A 86 0.12 -26.76 -2.84
C THR A 86 1.24 -27.31 -2.00
N LEU A 87 2.38 -26.64 -1.99
CA LEU A 87 3.61 -27.08 -1.34
C LEU A 87 3.88 -26.18 -0.13
N VAL A 88 4.47 -26.76 0.92
CA VAL A 88 5.11 -25.95 1.95
C VAL A 88 6.61 -26.03 1.73
N LEU A 89 7.21 -24.88 1.48
CA LEU A 89 8.62 -24.76 1.15
C LEU A 89 9.35 -24.00 2.25
N ILE A 90 10.56 -24.45 2.59
CA ILE A 90 11.50 -23.74 3.45
C ILE A 90 12.72 -23.35 2.64
N PHE A 91 13.22 -22.15 2.84
CA PHE A 91 14.60 -21.82 2.49
C PHE A 91 15.31 -21.17 3.66
N ASN A 92 16.62 -21.43 3.72
CA ASN A 92 17.50 -20.97 4.78
C ASN A 92 18.30 -19.77 4.25
N LEU A 93 18.38 -18.70 5.04
CA LEU A 93 19.27 -17.58 4.77
C LEU A 93 20.22 -17.42 5.95
N SER A 94 21.52 -17.37 5.67
CA SER A 94 22.58 -17.20 6.67
C SER A 94 22.85 -15.73 7.02
N ASP A 95 22.04 -14.80 6.54
CA ASP A 95 22.21 -13.37 6.78
C ASP A 95 20.85 -12.66 6.92
N ASN A 96 20.75 -11.77 7.91
CA ASN A 96 19.59 -10.95 8.22
C ASN A 96 19.32 -9.83 7.19
N THR A 97 20.20 -9.66 6.19
CA THR A 97 20.07 -8.64 5.13
C THR A 97 18.85 -8.83 4.22
N TYR A 98 18.12 -9.95 4.33
CA TYR A 98 17.10 -10.39 3.36
C TYR A 98 15.67 -10.53 3.91
N LYS A 99 15.17 -9.52 4.64
CA LYS A 99 13.79 -9.56 5.23
C LYS A 99 12.64 -9.46 4.21
N PHE A 100 12.91 -9.15 2.94
CA PHE A 100 11.90 -8.84 1.91
C PHE A 100 11.02 -10.02 1.52
N PHE A 101 11.47 -11.23 1.79
CA PHE A 101 10.72 -12.43 1.44
C PHE A 101 9.44 -12.60 2.25
N ALA A 102 9.33 -11.97 3.43
CA ALA A 102 8.18 -12.11 4.33
C ALA A 102 6.91 -11.37 3.86
N LYS A 103 6.57 -11.47 2.57
CA LYS A 103 5.38 -10.90 1.95
C LYS A 103 4.64 -11.98 1.14
N ASP A 104 3.32 -11.90 1.16
CA ASP A 104 2.50 -12.71 0.28
C ASP A 104 2.77 -12.36 -1.19
N ASN A 105 2.65 -13.37 -2.04
CA ASN A 105 2.88 -13.34 -3.48
C ASN A 105 4.28 -12.88 -3.91
N TYR A 106 5.26 -12.87 -3.01
CA TYR A 106 6.63 -12.45 -3.32
C TYR A 106 7.22 -13.24 -4.51
N PHE A 107 6.97 -14.55 -4.57
CA PHE A 107 7.46 -15.44 -5.64
C PHE A 107 6.43 -15.75 -6.73
N SER A 108 5.25 -15.10 -6.70
CA SER A 108 4.19 -15.31 -7.70
C SER A 108 4.72 -15.00 -9.10
N GLY A 109 4.40 -15.83 -10.10
CA GLY A 109 4.83 -15.68 -11.49
C GLY A 109 6.18 -16.32 -11.82
N LEU A 110 7.02 -16.61 -10.83
CA LEU A 110 8.32 -17.28 -11.01
C LEU A 110 8.16 -18.78 -11.28
N VAL A 111 9.28 -19.43 -11.64
CA VAL A 111 9.31 -20.86 -11.96
C VAL A 111 10.09 -21.63 -10.90
N LEU A 112 9.48 -22.68 -10.36
CA LEU A 112 10.13 -23.72 -9.58
C LEU A 112 10.73 -24.77 -10.50
N LEU A 113 12.03 -25.02 -10.36
CA LEU A 113 12.77 -26.09 -10.98
C LEU A 113 13.08 -27.16 -9.95
N SER A 114 12.49 -28.34 -10.07
CA SER A 114 12.87 -29.51 -9.27
C SER A 114 14.23 -30.02 -9.74
N LYS A 115 15.21 -30.11 -8.83
CA LYS A 115 16.49 -30.78 -9.10
C LYS A 115 16.48 -32.18 -8.47
N GLN A 116 16.15 -33.18 -9.28
CA GLN A 116 16.45 -34.58 -8.98
C GLN A 116 17.30 -35.15 -10.13
N THR A 117 18.10 -36.18 -9.86
CA THR A 117 19.29 -36.59 -10.62
C THR A 117 19.13 -36.71 -12.14
N ASP A 118 17.91 -36.94 -12.66
CA ASP A 118 17.71 -37.24 -14.09
C ASP A 118 16.49 -36.58 -14.75
N THR A 119 15.67 -35.79 -14.04
CA THR A 119 14.52 -35.08 -14.64
C THR A 119 14.30 -33.69 -14.04
N ASN A 120 14.34 -32.68 -14.90
CA ASN A 120 14.00 -31.30 -14.54
C ASN A 120 12.50 -31.09 -14.76
N ILE A 121 11.77 -30.82 -13.68
CA ILE A 121 10.37 -30.42 -13.76
C ILE A 121 10.26 -28.94 -13.46
N LEU A 122 9.61 -28.22 -14.37
CA LEU A 122 9.30 -26.80 -14.25
C LEU A 122 7.84 -26.62 -13.86
N ARG A 123 7.59 -25.77 -12.86
CA ARG A 123 6.25 -25.40 -12.41
C ARG A 123 6.18 -23.91 -12.17
N ARG A 124 5.14 -23.24 -12.66
CA ARG A 124 4.92 -21.83 -12.35
C ARG A 124 4.33 -21.72 -10.96
N ILE A 125 4.85 -20.79 -10.16
CA ILE A 125 4.24 -20.38 -8.90
C ILE A 125 3.05 -19.47 -9.24
N ILE A 126 1.85 -19.91 -8.92
CA ILE A 126 0.61 -19.13 -9.08
C ILE A 126 0.38 -18.21 -7.88
N LYS A 127 0.73 -18.70 -6.69
CA LYS A 127 0.55 -17.98 -5.43
C LYS A 127 1.65 -18.36 -4.47
N SER A 128 2.09 -17.41 -3.66
CA SER A 128 2.92 -17.69 -2.49
C SER A 128 2.36 -16.98 -1.28
N ARG A 129 2.40 -17.61 -0.12
CA ARG A 129 1.96 -17.01 1.13
C ARG A 129 3.06 -17.20 2.16
N PHE A 130 3.48 -16.11 2.78
CA PHE A 130 4.43 -16.18 3.88
C PHE A 130 3.72 -16.74 5.11
N LEU A 131 4.29 -17.77 5.72
CA LEU A 131 3.71 -18.41 6.90
C LEU A 131 4.41 -17.95 8.16
N ASN A 132 5.74 -18.07 8.19
CA ASN A 132 6.55 -17.76 9.37
C ASN A 132 8.02 -17.61 9.00
N ALA A 133 8.77 -16.92 9.88
CA ALA A 133 10.23 -16.88 9.87
C ALA A 133 10.73 -17.34 11.24
N LYS A 134 11.62 -18.34 11.26
CA LYS A 134 12.19 -18.89 12.48
C LYS A 134 13.68 -18.61 12.52
N VAL A 135 14.10 -17.84 13.51
CA VAL A 135 15.53 -17.65 13.80
C VAL A 135 16.09 -18.94 14.38
N LEU A 136 17.13 -19.46 13.74
CA LEU A 136 17.91 -20.61 14.19
C LEU A 136 19.15 -20.12 14.97
N VAL A 137 20.23 -20.88 14.92
CA VAL A 137 21.54 -20.53 15.51
C VAL A 137 22.27 -19.55 14.57
N ASP A 138 23.09 -18.66 15.13
CA ASP A 138 24.01 -17.79 14.38
C ASP A 138 23.37 -16.96 13.27
N THR A 139 22.27 -16.26 13.56
CA THR A 139 21.54 -15.37 12.63
C THR A 139 20.93 -16.03 11.39
N THR A 140 21.00 -17.36 11.28
CA THR A 140 20.31 -18.08 10.21
C THR A 140 18.80 -18.04 10.42
N ILE A 141 18.03 -17.74 9.39
CA ILE A 141 16.56 -17.72 9.46
C ILE A 141 15.99 -18.71 8.44
N ASP A 142 15.10 -19.58 8.92
CA ASP A 142 14.21 -20.40 8.09
C ASP A 142 12.96 -19.60 7.76
N TYR A 143 12.71 -19.37 6.47
CA TYR A 143 11.45 -18.80 6.01
C TYR A 143 10.54 -19.87 5.42
N TYR A 144 9.29 -19.89 5.88
CA TYR A 144 8.27 -20.86 5.49
C TYR A 144 7.25 -20.22 4.56
N PHE A 145 7.01 -20.85 3.42
CA PHE A 145 6.00 -20.41 2.46
C PHE A 145 5.04 -21.53 2.11
N LEU A 146 3.76 -21.17 2.00
CA LEU A 146 2.77 -21.97 1.29
C LEU A 146 2.77 -21.53 -0.18
N VAL A 147 3.09 -22.42 -1.09
CA VAL A 147 3.25 -22.13 -2.52
C VAL A 147 2.26 -22.95 -3.33
N GLU A 148 1.46 -22.27 -4.14
CA GLU A 148 0.55 -22.90 -5.10
C GLU A 148 1.17 -22.87 -6.49
N ILE A 149 1.08 -23.99 -7.21
CA ILE A 149 1.68 -24.16 -8.54
C ILE A 149 0.63 -24.52 -9.58
N ASP A 150 0.97 -24.23 -10.84
CA ASP A 150 0.09 -24.39 -12.01
C ASP A 150 -0.29 -25.83 -12.33
N GLN A 151 0.59 -26.79 -12.04
CA GLN A 151 0.37 -28.21 -12.31
C GLN A 151 0.92 -29.08 -11.19
N PRO A 152 0.29 -30.24 -10.92
CA PRO A 152 0.75 -31.13 -9.87
C PRO A 152 2.18 -31.64 -10.09
N ILE A 153 2.94 -31.80 -9.00
CA ILE A 153 4.23 -32.52 -9.03
C ILE A 153 3.97 -34.03 -9.03
N PRO A 154 4.66 -34.82 -9.88
CA PRO A 154 4.56 -36.29 -9.85
C PRO A 154 4.98 -36.87 -8.50
N ASP A 155 4.27 -37.90 -8.03
CA ASP A 155 4.50 -38.53 -6.71
C ASP A 155 5.93 -39.03 -6.52
N THR A 156 6.58 -39.44 -7.60
CA THR A 156 7.97 -39.91 -7.60
C THR A 156 8.97 -38.86 -7.12
N LEU A 157 8.62 -37.57 -7.21
CA LEU A 157 9.48 -36.45 -6.84
C LEU A 157 9.09 -35.81 -5.50
N VAL A 158 8.02 -36.24 -4.84
CA VAL A 158 7.59 -35.68 -3.55
C VAL A 158 8.29 -36.45 -2.42
N GLN A 159 9.59 -36.23 -2.26
CA GLN A 159 10.40 -36.83 -1.21
C GLN A 159 10.94 -35.75 -0.26
N SER A 160 11.24 -36.09 0.99
CA SER A 160 11.73 -35.12 2.00
C SER A 160 13.10 -34.53 1.64
N THR A 161 13.81 -35.11 0.68
CA THR A 161 15.09 -34.65 0.14
C THR A 161 14.95 -33.80 -1.11
N THR A 162 13.74 -33.65 -1.65
CA THR A 162 13.52 -32.88 -2.88
C THR A 162 13.83 -31.41 -2.64
N THR A 163 14.69 -30.89 -3.50
CA THR A 163 15.02 -29.46 -3.54
C THR A 163 14.46 -28.83 -4.79
N PHE A 164 13.89 -27.64 -4.62
CA PHE A 164 13.44 -26.79 -5.70
C PHE A 164 14.35 -25.59 -5.81
N ILE A 165 14.57 -25.13 -7.03
CA ILE A 165 15.23 -23.88 -7.30
C ILE A 165 14.20 -22.91 -7.86
N VAL A 166 14.06 -21.74 -7.25
CA VAL A 166 13.32 -20.65 -7.87
C VAL A 166 14.21 -19.99 -8.92
N TYR A 167 13.70 -19.94 -10.14
CA TYR A 167 14.33 -19.30 -11.28
C TYR A 167 13.63 -17.97 -11.57
N ASN A 168 14.38 -16.87 -11.48
CA ASN A 168 13.94 -15.55 -11.92
C ASN A 168 14.57 -15.22 -13.30
N PRO A 169 13.77 -15.24 -14.40
CA PRO A 169 14.24 -14.90 -15.74
C PRO A 169 14.41 -13.39 -15.99
N THR A 170 14.69 -12.57 -14.96
CA THR A 170 14.97 -11.15 -15.13
C THR A 170 16.13 -10.95 -16.11
N THR A 171 15.88 -10.22 -17.19
CA THR A 171 16.87 -9.89 -18.20
C THR A 171 16.99 -8.38 -18.30
N ILE A 172 18.22 -7.86 -18.15
CA ILE A 172 18.51 -6.43 -18.22
C ILE A 172 19.49 -6.23 -19.37
N THR A 173 18.96 -5.75 -20.50
CA THR A 173 19.74 -5.50 -21.73
C THR A 173 19.33 -4.16 -22.35
N THR A 174 20.20 -3.60 -23.19
CA THR A 174 19.95 -2.32 -23.87
C THR A 174 18.90 -2.40 -24.97
N SER A 175 18.58 -3.59 -25.48
CA SER A 175 17.56 -3.77 -26.53
C SER A 175 16.18 -4.10 -25.97
N ARG A 176 16.13 -4.89 -24.89
CA ARG A 176 14.88 -5.26 -24.21
C ARG A 176 15.17 -5.70 -22.78
N SER A 177 14.49 -5.09 -21.81
CA SER A 177 14.64 -5.46 -20.40
C SER A 177 13.31 -5.89 -19.81
N PHE A 178 13.32 -7.07 -19.18
CA PHE A 178 12.21 -7.62 -18.41
C PHE A 178 12.65 -7.78 -16.97
N ILE A 179 11.99 -7.06 -16.06
CA ILE A 179 12.29 -7.12 -14.64
C ILE A 179 11.11 -7.73 -13.90
N PHE A 180 11.40 -8.75 -13.09
CA PHE A 180 10.44 -9.34 -12.17
C PHE A 180 10.13 -8.37 -11.03
N LEU A 181 8.84 -8.13 -10.77
CA LEU A 181 8.37 -7.28 -9.68
C LEU A 181 7.81 -8.16 -8.54
N PRO A 182 8.56 -8.42 -7.46
CA PRO A 182 8.13 -9.32 -6.40
C PRO A 182 6.94 -8.77 -5.61
N GLY A 183 5.94 -9.62 -5.35
CA GLY A 183 4.76 -9.23 -4.57
C GLY A 183 3.95 -8.10 -5.20
N SER A 184 4.03 -7.97 -6.53
CA SER A 184 3.23 -7.06 -7.34
C SER A 184 1.84 -7.63 -7.58
N VAL A 185 0.91 -6.82 -8.11
CA VAL A 185 -0.49 -7.25 -8.30
C VAL A 185 -0.68 -8.06 -9.59
N ASN A 186 -1.63 -9.00 -9.58
CA ASN A 186 -1.91 -9.88 -10.72
C ASN A 186 -2.88 -9.22 -11.73
N ILE A 187 -2.58 -8.00 -12.20
CA ILE A 187 -3.38 -7.28 -13.19
C ILE A 187 -2.46 -6.79 -14.32
N ASP A 188 -2.76 -7.17 -15.55
CA ASP A 188 -2.01 -6.73 -16.72
C ASP A 188 -2.01 -5.20 -16.82
N ASN A 189 -0.82 -4.64 -17.10
CA ASN A 189 -0.55 -3.21 -17.25
C ASN A 189 -0.89 -2.34 -16.02
N PHE A 190 -1.11 -2.93 -14.84
CA PHE A 190 -1.36 -2.16 -13.63
C PHE A 190 -0.25 -1.14 -13.33
N TYR A 191 1.01 -1.52 -13.59
CA TYR A 191 2.18 -0.66 -13.41
C TYR A 191 2.63 0.04 -14.70
N GLN A 192 1.80 0.08 -15.74
CA GLN A 192 2.14 0.82 -16.94
C GLN A 192 2.34 2.31 -16.61
N ASN A 193 3.39 2.92 -17.16
CA ASN A 193 3.85 4.28 -16.87
C ASN A 193 4.41 4.50 -15.45
N TYR A 194 4.50 3.45 -14.62
CA TYR A 194 5.30 3.54 -13.40
C TYR A 194 6.78 3.55 -13.77
N VAL A 195 7.60 3.94 -12.81
CA VAL A 195 9.03 4.05 -12.94
C VAL A 195 9.70 2.95 -12.14
N ILE A 196 10.63 2.24 -12.76
CA ILE A 196 11.63 1.46 -12.04
C ILE A 196 12.84 2.37 -11.83
N TYR A 197 13.10 2.71 -10.58
CA TYR A 197 14.21 3.55 -10.17
C TYR A 197 15.35 2.67 -9.67
N ASN A 198 16.52 2.77 -10.31
CA ASN A 198 17.74 2.09 -9.90
C ASN A 198 18.43 2.93 -8.82
N ARG A 199 18.15 2.62 -7.56
CA ARG A 199 18.69 3.30 -6.38
C ARG A 199 20.21 3.31 -6.35
N THR A 200 20.85 2.23 -6.80
CA THR A 200 22.31 2.11 -6.80
C THR A 200 22.97 3.09 -7.78
N ARG A 201 22.27 3.50 -8.84
CA ARG A 201 22.84 4.30 -9.93
C ARG A 201 22.24 5.69 -10.10
N ASP A 202 21.14 5.99 -9.40
CA ASP A 202 20.39 7.24 -9.55
C ASP A 202 19.89 7.47 -11.00
N PHE A 203 19.33 6.41 -11.60
CA PHE A 203 18.70 6.46 -12.91
C PHE A 203 17.38 5.71 -12.90
N SER A 204 16.52 6.01 -13.86
CA SER A 204 15.18 5.42 -13.92
C SER A 204 14.78 5.01 -15.33
N GLY A 205 13.93 3.98 -15.41
CA GLY A 205 13.31 3.51 -16.63
C GLY A 205 11.80 3.43 -16.46
N ILE A 206 11.05 3.76 -17.52
CA ILE A 206 9.58 3.73 -17.50
C ILE A 206 9.11 2.32 -17.89
N ILE A 207 8.11 1.80 -17.18
CA ILE A 207 7.44 0.55 -17.54
C ILE A 207 6.51 0.78 -18.72
N ILE A 208 6.78 0.11 -19.84
CA ILE A 208 5.98 0.17 -21.07
C ILE A 208 4.79 -0.79 -20.99
N SER A 209 5.03 -1.99 -20.46
CA SER A 209 4.02 -3.03 -20.29
C SER A 209 4.31 -3.84 -19.03
N PHE A 210 3.26 -4.40 -18.43
CA PHE A 210 3.39 -5.28 -17.28
C PHE A 210 2.45 -6.48 -17.44
N ASN A 211 2.95 -7.68 -17.20
CA ASN A 211 2.15 -8.90 -17.24
C ASN A 211 1.82 -9.34 -15.82
N GLY A 212 0.55 -9.29 -15.44
CA GLY A 212 0.07 -9.65 -14.11
C GLY A 212 0.15 -11.15 -13.81
N THR A 213 0.24 -12.02 -14.82
CA THR A 213 0.39 -13.47 -14.63
C THR A 213 1.84 -13.85 -14.34
N THR A 214 2.79 -13.22 -15.03
CA THR A 214 4.23 -13.52 -14.88
C THR A 214 4.93 -12.56 -13.93
N HIS A 215 4.30 -11.44 -13.58
CA HIS A 215 4.83 -10.33 -12.79
C HIS A 215 6.09 -9.70 -13.40
N PHE A 216 6.24 -9.75 -14.72
CA PHE A 216 7.32 -9.08 -15.44
C PHE A 216 6.88 -7.73 -15.98
N ALA A 217 7.68 -6.71 -15.70
CA ALA A 217 7.61 -5.41 -16.32
C ALA A 217 8.61 -5.31 -17.48
N GLU A 218 8.13 -4.88 -18.64
CA GLU A 218 8.98 -4.46 -19.76
C GLU A 218 9.32 -2.98 -19.60
N ILE A 219 10.62 -2.65 -19.67
CA ILE A 219 11.12 -1.30 -19.40
C ILE A 219 11.59 -0.65 -20.69
N ASP A 220 11.32 0.64 -20.85
CA ASP A 220 11.96 1.48 -21.87
C ASP A 220 13.48 1.51 -21.64
N THR A 221 14.21 0.95 -22.59
CA THR A 221 15.65 0.77 -22.47
C THR A 221 16.47 2.02 -22.83
N THR A 222 15.83 3.11 -23.24
CA THR A 222 16.50 4.34 -23.69
C THR A 222 17.46 4.91 -22.64
N ASN A 223 17.14 4.75 -21.34
CA ASN A 223 17.89 5.37 -20.23
C ASN A 223 18.46 4.37 -19.19
N ILE A 224 18.56 3.08 -19.51
CA ILE A 224 18.96 2.04 -18.52
C ILE A 224 20.36 1.46 -18.74
N THR A 225 21.23 2.16 -19.46
CA THR A 225 22.58 1.67 -19.78
C THR A 225 23.36 1.30 -18.52
N GLY A 226 23.84 0.06 -18.50
CA GLY A 226 24.72 -0.46 -17.46
C GLY A 226 24.01 -1.14 -16.28
N TRP A 227 22.68 -1.02 -16.13
CA TRP A 227 21.92 -1.65 -15.04
C TRP A 227 22.28 -3.14 -14.85
N LEU A 228 22.42 -3.57 -13.60
CA LEU A 228 22.82 -4.94 -13.24
C LEU A 228 21.76 -5.61 -12.36
N THR A 229 21.68 -6.94 -12.40
CA THR A 229 20.80 -7.70 -11.50
C THR A 229 21.22 -7.61 -10.02
N THR A 230 22.41 -7.10 -9.75
CA THR A 230 22.95 -6.82 -8.41
C THR A 230 22.65 -5.41 -7.91
N ASP A 231 22.01 -4.55 -8.72
CA ASP A 231 21.59 -3.22 -8.29
C ASP A 231 20.27 -3.30 -7.50
N ILE A 232 20.05 -2.34 -6.60
CA ILE A 232 18.79 -2.21 -5.87
C ILE A 232 17.82 -1.39 -6.72
N TYR A 233 16.63 -1.96 -6.91
CA TYR A 233 15.56 -1.36 -7.70
C TYR A 233 14.35 -1.03 -6.84
N GLU A 234 13.64 -0.02 -7.29
CA GLU A 234 12.42 0.46 -6.67
C GLU A 234 11.34 0.69 -7.70
N LEU A 235 10.13 0.24 -7.39
CA LEU A 235 8.94 0.57 -8.16
C LEU A 235 8.31 1.83 -7.56
N LYS A 236 8.17 2.89 -8.36
CA LYS A 236 7.61 4.18 -7.95
C LYS A 236 6.65 4.70 -9.03
N LYS A 237 5.74 5.62 -8.68
CA LYS A 237 4.91 6.34 -9.68
C LYS A 237 5.64 7.55 -10.28
N GLN A 238 6.59 8.11 -9.54
CA GLN A 238 7.45 9.23 -9.95
C GLN A 238 8.88 9.03 -9.43
N THR A 239 9.85 9.69 -10.05
CA THR A 239 11.23 9.73 -9.54
C THR A 239 11.35 10.69 -8.35
N PRO A 240 12.32 10.47 -7.43
CA PRO A 240 12.68 11.45 -6.42
C PRO A 240 13.21 12.75 -7.07
N ILE A 241 13.13 13.88 -6.35
CA ILE A 241 13.68 15.17 -6.79
C ILE A 241 15.21 15.13 -6.76
N PHE A 242 15.74 14.56 -5.68
CA PHE A 242 17.16 14.62 -5.36
C PHE A 242 17.57 13.40 -4.54
N THR A 243 18.81 12.95 -4.72
CA THR A 243 19.42 11.94 -3.86
C THR A 243 20.77 12.43 -3.34
N GLY A 244 21.17 11.93 -2.18
CA GLY A 244 22.45 12.31 -1.61
C GLY A 244 22.84 11.47 -0.41
N LEU A 245 23.91 11.88 0.25
CA LEU A 245 24.33 11.32 1.53
C LEU A 245 23.77 12.18 2.65
N LEU A 246 23.15 11.55 3.64
CA LEU A 246 22.76 12.24 4.86
C LEU A 246 23.99 12.52 5.68
N SER A 247 24.06 13.72 6.21
CA SER A 247 25.06 14.11 7.20
C SER A 247 24.36 14.80 8.37
N ALA A 248 24.93 14.66 9.56
CA ALA A 248 24.36 15.25 10.77
C ALA A 248 24.09 16.74 10.58
N GLY A 249 22.91 17.18 11.04
CA GLY A 249 22.55 18.59 11.09
C GLY A 249 23.41 19.36 12.09
N LEU A 250 23.13 20.67 12.23
CA LEU A 250 23.83 21.50 13.20
C LEU A 250 23.50 21.07 14.64
N PRO A 251 24.45 21.15 15.60
CA PRO A 251 24.21 20.83 17.01
C PRO A 251 23.04 21.60 17.64
N SER A 252 22.76 22.81 17.14
CA SER A 252 21.66 23.66 17.63
C SER A 252 20.26 23.12 17.27
N TYR A 253 20.18 22.13 16.38
CA TYR A 253 18.92 21.51 15.95
C TYR A 253 19.09 19.99 15.93
N PRO A 254 18.91 19.30 17.07
CA PRO A 254 19.17 17.86 17.20
C PRO A 254 18.29 16.99 16.29
N ASN A 255 17.16 17.52 15.81
CA ASN A 255 16.25 16.85 14.87
C ASN A 255 16.37 17.39 13.43
N SER A 256 17.56 17.85 13.04
CA SER A 256 17.81 18.36 11.69
C SER A 256 18.79 17.51 10.90
N VAL A 257 18.60 17.49 9.58
CA VAL A 257 19.52 16.82 8.66
C VAL A 257 20.00 17.79 7.58
N ASN A 258 21.27 17.70 7.21
CA ASN A 258 21.85 18.51 6.16
C ASN A 258 21.71 17.82 4.80
N LEU A 259 21.05 18.49 3.85
CA LEU A 259 20.85 17.97 2.50
C LEU A 259 21.98 18.37 1.52
N GLY A 260 22.94 19.18 1.95
CA GLY A 260 24.07 19.63 1.13
C GLY A 260 23.77 20.81 0.21
N ASN A 261 24.79 21.24 -0.55
CA ASN A 261 24.71 22.33 -1.52
C ASN A 261 24.20 21.78 -2.87
N GLY A 262 22.92 21.97 -3.17
CA GLY A 262 22.31 21.49 -4.42
C GLY A 262 20.79 21.65 -4.47
N VAL A 263 20.13 21.74 -3.31
CA VAL A 263 18.67 21.82 -3.19
C VAL A 263 18.10 23.24 -3.40
N SER A 264 18.95 24.22 -3.74
CA SER A 264 18.65 25.65 -3.56
C SER A 264 17.84 26.34 -4.69
N THR A 265 17.40 25.63 -5.73
CA THR A 265 16.65 26.25 -6.85
C THR A 265 15.28 25.61 -7.13
N GLY A 266 14.84 24.67 -6.27
CA GLY A 266 13.61 23.92 -6.48
C GLY A 266 12.33 24.60 -5.95
N PRO A 267 11.14 24.08 -6.31
CA PRO A 267 9.87 24.45 -5.68
C PRO A 267 9.94 24.21 -4.16
N SER A 268 9.11 24.92 -3.38
CA SER A 268 9.06 24.76 -1.92
C SER A 268 8.88 23.28 -1.54
N LEU A 269 9.77 22.77 -0.68
CA LEU A 269 9.75 21.37 -0.20
C LEU A 269 8.77 21.16 0.97
N ILE A 270 7.87 22.11 1.23
CA ILE A 270 6.91 21.99 2.33
C ILE A 270 6.00 20.81 2.01
N ASN A 271 5.85 19.89 2.98
CA ASN A 271 5.15 18.60 2.83
C ASN A 271 5.77 17.63 1.80
N SER A 272 7.03 17.83 1.43
CA SER A 272 7.88 16.78 0.83
C SER A 272 8.36 15.79 1.89
N PHE A 273 9.08 14.75 1.48
CA PHE A 273 9.54 13.67 2.37
C PHE A 273 11.00 13.33 2.15
N ILE A 274 11.65 12.79 3.18
CA ILE A 274 13.00 12.22 3.09
C ILE A 274 12.87 10.72 3.35
N GLU A 275 13.20 9.91 2.35
CA GLU A 275 13.42 8.48 2.55
C GLU A 275 14.91 8.27 2.82
N ALA A 276 15.27 7.80 4.01
CA ALA A 276 16.64 7.52 4.41
C ALA A 276 16.92 6.02 4.33
N PHE A 277 18.06 5.62 3.77
CA PHE A 277 18.38 4.22 3.56
C PHE A 277 19.88 3.98 3.58
N PHE A 278 20.30 2.72 3.77
CA PHE A 278 21.69 2.36 3.57
C PHE A 278 21.96 2.08 2.08
N PRO A 279 23.07 2.55 1.50
CA PRO A 279 23.32 2.43 0.05
C PRO A 279 23.24 1.01 -0.52
N ASN A 280 23.56 0.01 0.32
CA ASN A 280 23.66 -1.40 -0.07
C ASN A 280 22.66 -2.29 0.66
N ILE A 281 21.67 -1.71 1.34
CA ILE A 281 20.62 -2.46 2.06
C ILE A 281 19.28 -1.97 1.55
N VAL A 282 18.40 -2.92 1.29
CA VAL A 282 17.05 -2.67 0.77
C VAL A 282 16.09 -2.17 1.90
N LEU A 283 16.60 -1.96 3.12
CA LEU A 283 15.85 -1.37 4.22
C LEU A 283 15.90 0.15 4.15
N SER A 284 14.73 0.79 4.21
CA SER A 284 14.59 2.24 4.36
C SER A 284 13.82 2.59 5.64
N GLU A 285 14.19 3.71 6.23
CA GLU A 285 13.42 4.41 7.25
C GLU A 285 12.86 5.69 6.64
N ASN A 286 11.56 5.89 6.78
CA ASN A 286 10.87 7.03 6.18
C ASN A 286 10.78 8.18 7.19
N LEU A 287 11.32 9.34 6.83
CA LEU A 287 11.29 10.55 7.64
C LEU A 287 10.41 11.61 6.98
N LYS A 288 9.42 12.12 7.71
CA LYS A 288 8.60 13.23 7.25
C LYS A 288 9.36 14.55 7.42
N ILE A 289 9.41 15.35 6.36
CA ILE A 289 9.81 16.76 6.49
C ILE A 289 8.65 17.54 7.08
N THR A 290 8.80 18.01 8.31
CA THR A 290 7.79 18.86 8.96
C THR A 290 8.10 20.33 8.81
N ASN A 291 9.36 20.69 8.62
CA ASN A 291 9.77 22.06 8.42
C ASN A 291 11.10 22.16 7.65
N ILE A 292 11.25 23.18 6.82
CA ILE A 292 12.53 23.48 6.16
C ILE A 292 13.17 24.67 6.88
N ILE A 293 14.39 24.48 7.37
CA ILE A 293 15.19 25.58 7.92
C ILE A 293 16.31 25.86 6.93
N GLY A 294 16.09 26.84 6.06
CA GLY A 294 17.15 27.31 5.19
C GLY A 294 18.20 28.07 6.01
N THR A 295 19.47 27.71 5.88
CA THR A 295 20.56 28.59 6.28
C THR A 295 21.22 29.16 5.04
N TYR A 296 21.23 30.49 4.93
CA TYR A 296 22.18 31.13 4.02
C TYR A 296 23.41 31.56 4.82
N ILE A 297 24.55 31.46 4.15
CA ILE A 297 25.77 32.13 4.58
C ILE A 297 25.76 33.44 3.80
N ASP A 298 25.67 34.57 4.51
CA ASP A 298 25.78 35.88 3.85
C ASP A 298 27.19 36.08 3.26
N GLU A 299 27.37 37.14 2.48
CA GLU A 299 28.67 37.50 1.90
C GLU A 299 29.80 37.70 2.93
N TYR A 300 29.45 37.77 4.22
CA TYR A 300 30.38 37.95 5.34
C TYR A 300 30.64 36.67 6.15
N GLY A 301 30.14 35.52 5.70
CA GLY A 301 30.37 34.25 6.39
C GLY A 301 29.46 34.02 7.61
N LYS A 302 28.45 34.88 7.83
CA LYS A 302 27.52 34.74 8.94
C LYS A 302 26.35 33.84 8.55
N THR A 303 26.11 32.81 9.36
CA THR A 303 24.94 31.93 9.22
C THR A 303 23.68 32.65 9.68
N VAL A 304 22.69 32.78 8.79
CA VAL A 304 21.37 33.34 9.11
C VAL A 304 20.30 32.29 8.83
N TYR A 305 19.45 32.04 9.82
CA TYR A 305 18.35 31.09 9.76
C TYR A 305 17.11 31.76 9.17
N THR A 306 16.51 31.14 8.15
CA THR A 306 15.27 31.63 7.56
C THR A 306 14.26 30.48 7.47
N THR A 307 13.01 30.75 7.83
CA THR A 307 11.89 29.80 7.70
C THR A 307 11.22 29.90 6.32
N ASN A 308 11.64 30.84 5.47
CA ASN A 308 11.13 31.07 4.12
C ASN A 308 12.30 31.18 3.14
N LEU A 309 12.50 30.15 2.32
CA LEU A 309 13.50 30.14 1.24
C LEU A 309 13.05 31.08 0.12
N GLN A 310 13.66 32.26 0.01
CA GLN A 310 13.63 33.06 -1.20
C GLN A 310 14.98 33.02 -1.94
N LEU A 311 14.87 33.12 -3.26
CA LEU A 311 15.88 32.94 -4.31
C LEU A 311 17.23 33.63 -3.99
N MET A 312 18.22 32.90 -3.47
CA MET A 312 19.62 33.34 -3.40
C MET A 312 20.58 32.19 -3.77
N THR A 313 21.79 32.55 -4.21
CA THR A 313 22.69 31.72 -5.03
C THR A 313 23.54 30.67 -4.29
N LYS A 314 23.51 30.59 -2.95
CA LYS A 314 24.26 29.56 -2.19
C LYS A 314 23.63 29.29 -0.81
N PHE A 315 22.93 28.17 -0.67
CA PHE A 315 22.38 27.70 0.61
C PHE A 315 22.90 26.32 0.97
N THR A 316 23.16 26.13 2.26
CA THR A 316 23.14 24.79 2.88
C THR A 316 21.75 24.61 3.48
N THR A 317 21.01 23.63 2.99
CA THR A 317 19.62 23.40 3.40
C THR A 317 19.60 22.42 4.56
N TYR A 318 19.15 22.88 5.72
CA TYR A 318 18.82 22.02 6.84
C TYR A 318 17.32 21.76 6.85
N VAL A 319 16.93 20.53 7.13
CA VAL A 319 15.54 20.15 7.23
C VAL A 319 15.28 19.64 8.63
N VAL A 320 14.24 20.15 9.29
CA VAL A 320 13.75 19.58 10.54
C VAL A 320 12.75 18.50 10.17
N VAL A 321 13.02 17.30 10.67
CA VAL A 321 12.16 16.14 10.45
C VAL A 321 11.42 15.81 11.75
N ASP A 322 10.22 15.25 11.60
CA ASP A 322 9.50 14.71 12.76
C ASP A 322 10.18 13.42 13.23
N ASN A 323 10.27 13.22 14.56
CA ASN A 323 10.70 11.96 15.17
C ASN A 323 11.98 11.35 14.54
N LEU A 324 13.07 12.12 14.46
CA LEU A 324 14.36 11.62 13.98
C LEU A 324 14.90 10.51 14.90
N THR A 325 14.69 9.25 14.53
CA THR A 325 15.22 8.07 15.24
C THR A 325 16.51 7.53 14.64
N ILE A 326 17.00 8.15 13.57
CA ILE A 326 18.13 7.64 12.79
C ILE A 326 19.44 8.00 13.47
N ASP A 327 20.31 7.00 13.60
CA ASP A 327 21.70 7.19 14.03
C ASP A 327 22.55 7.80 12.91
N LEU A 328 22.63 9.14 12.89
CA LEU A 328 23.38 9.90 11.89
C LEU A 328 24.91 9.66 11.95
N THR A 329 25.41 8.85 12.89
CA THR A 329 26.82 8.40 12.85
C THR A 329 27.08 7.35 11.77
N LYS A 330 26.02 6.78 11.18
CA LYS A 330 26.10 5.83 10.08
C LYS A 330 25.93 6.53 8.72
N ASN A 331 26.53 5.93 7.69
CA ASN A 331 26.50 6.45 6.32
C ASN A 331 25.15 6.14 5.64
N TYR A 332 24.11 6.90 5.97
CA TYR A 332 22.84 6.83 5.27
C TYR A 332 22.89 7.64 3.96
N SER A 333 22.31 7.08 2.91
CA SER A 333 21.85 7.83 1.75
C SER A 333 20.42 8.31 1.97
N TYR A 334 19.98 9.26 1.16
CA TYR A 334 18.59 9.68 1.12
C TYR A 334 18.07 9.95 -0.28
N GLU A 335 16.74 9.93 -0.35
CA GLU A 335 15.93 10.45 -1.44
C GLU A 335 14.99 11.54 -0.92
N LEU A 336 14.93 12.65 -1.65
CA LEU A 336 14.00 13.74 -1.43
C LEU A 336 12.78 13.55 -2.34
N LEU A 337 11.62 13.30 -1.74
CA LEU A 337 10.40 12.94 -2.44
C LEU A 337 9.45 14.16 -2.53
N GLN A 338 9.04 14.58 -3.73
CA GLN A 338 8.13 15.73 -3.88
C GLN A 338 6.74 15.46 -3.33
N TYR A 339 6.09 16.49 -2.77
CA TYR A 339 4.64 16.51 -2.67
C TYR A 339 3.99 16.28 -4.04
N SER A 340 2.97 15.42 -4.09
CA SER A 340 2.19 15.15 -5.30
C SER A 340 0.75 15.66 -5.16
N TYR A 341 0.07 15.32 -4.06
CA TYR A 341 -1.31 15.75 -3.79
C TYR A 341 -1.64 15.60 -2.29
N ASP A 342 -2.75 16.20 -1.84
CA ASP A 342 -3.34 15.91 -0.54
C ASP A 342 -4.35 14.78 -0.72
N ASN A 343 -4.19 13.71 0.04
CA ASN A 343 -5.12 12.59 0.00
C ASN A 343 -6.51 12.99 0.51
N THR A 344 -6.61 13.98 1.39
CA THR A 344 -7.89 14.37 1.99
C THR A 344 -8.73 15.19 1.01
N ASN A 345 -9.65 14.52 0.31
CA ASN A 345 -10.59 15.16 -0.62
C ASN A 345 -12.03 15.14 -0.08
N GLY A 346 -12.69 16.29 -0.15
CA GLY A 346 -14.06 16.46 0.34
C GLY A 346 -15.09 16.42 -0.80
N PHE A 347 -16.38 16.40 -0.45
CA PHE A 347 -17.44 16.58 -1.44
C PHE A 347 -17.41 17.99 -2.01
N ASN A 348 -17.42 18.08 -3.34
CA ASN A 348 -17.65 19.33 -4.03
C ASN A 348 -19.15 19.65 -4.02
N TYR A 349 -19.59 20.39 -3.01
CA TYR A 349 -20.98 20.80 -2.89
C TYR A 349 -21.26 22.04 -3.74
N THR A 350 -22.02 21.88 -4.81
CA THR A 350 -22.37 22.97 -5.75
C THR A 350 -23.63 23.74 -5.36
N GLY A 351 -24.28 23.39 -4.25
CA GLY A 351 -25.46 24.10 -3.75
C GLY A 351 -25.10 25.34 -2.92
N SER A 352 -26.11 26.16 -2.61
CA SER A 352 -25.93 27.29 -1.70
C SER A 352 -25.90 26.81 -0.25
N MET A 353 -24.84 27.18 0.47
CA MET A 353 -24.73 26.93 1.91
C MET A 353 -25.82 27.63 2.72
N ALA A 354 -26.33 28.77 2.21
CA ALA A 354 -27.36 29.56 2.86
C ALA A 354 -28.78 29.00 2.67
N SER A 355 -29.04 28.25 1.58
CA SER A 355 -30.38 27.75 1.28
C SER A 355 -30.74 26.42 1.95
N VAL A 356 -29.76 25.72 2.53
CA VAL A 356 -29.96 24.42 3.20
C VAL A 356 -29.46 24.49 4.64
N THR A 357 -30.09 25.32 5.46
CA THR A 357 -29.74 25.41 6.89
C THR A 357 -30.30 24.26 7.71
N GLN A 358 -31.45 23.71 7.30
CA GLN A 358 -32.18 22.65 8.01
C GLN A 358 -31.99 21.27 7.36
N PRO A 359 -31.80 20.21 8.16
CA PRO A 359 -31.89 18.83 7.67
C PRO A 359 -33.26 18.58 7.00
N SER A 360 -33.28 17.78 5.93
CA SER A 360 -34.51 17.39 5.22
C SER A 360 -34.59 15.88 5.09
N ALA A 361 -35.79 15.34 4.88
CA ALA A 361 -35.99 13.92 4.61
C ALA A 361 -35.59 13.58 3.17
N TYR A 362 -34.86 12.48 3.02
CA TYR A 362 -34.46 11.92 1.75
C TYR A 362 -34.71 10.41 1.77
N GLU A 363 -35.13 9.88 0.64
CA GLU A 363 -35.08 8.45 0.38
C GLU A 363 -33.71 8.11 -0.19
N LEU A 364 -32.97 7.22 0.47
CA LEU A 364 -31.67 6.74 0.04
C LEU A 364 -31.77 5.28 -0.41
N THR A 365 -31.10 4.94 -1.50
CA THR A 365 -30.92 3.56 -1.95
C THR A 365 -29.43 3.28 -2.12
N LEU A 366 -28.95 2.17 -1.54
CA LEU A 366 -27.59 1.71 -1.76
C LEU A 366 -27.49 0.98 -3.10
N ASN A 367 -26.86 1.63 -4.07
CA ASN A 367 -26.72 1.09 -5.42
C ASN A 367 -25.59 0.06 -5.48
N SER A 368 -24.43 0.41 -4.92
CA SER A 368 -23.30 -0.52 -4.82
C SER A 368 -22.38 -0.19 -3.64
N ILE A 369 -21.73 -1.22 -3.14
CA ILE A 369 -20.59 -1.14 -2.22
C ILE A 369 -19.51 -2.09 -2.74
N CYS A 370 -18.33 -1.55 -3.03
CA CYS A 370 -17.15 -2.31 -3.46
C CYS A 370 -16.21 -2.44 -2.27
N LEU A 371 -15.85 -3.67 -1.90
CA LEU A 371 -15.00 -3.98 -0.75
C LEU A 371 -13.76 -4.75 -1.19
N PRO A 372 -12.60 -4.51 -0.56
CA PRO A 372 -11.40 -5.26 -0.84
C PRO A 372 -11.55 -6.70 -0.31
N ASN A 373 -11.15 -7.68 -1.12
CA ASN A 373 -11.16 -9.09 -0.75
C ASN A 373 -9.86 -9.47 -0.03
N VAL A 374 -9.65 -8.85 1.12
CA VAL A 374 -8.47 -9.06 1.97
C VAL A 374 -8.87 -9.69 3.29
N PRO A 375 -7.94 -10.40 3.96
CA PRO A 375 -8.16 -10.86 5.33
C PRO A 375 -8.52 -9.68 6.22
N LEU A 376 -9.43 -9.90 7.18
CA LEU A 376 -9.89 -8.88 8.11
C LEU A 376 -9.23 -9.07 9.48
N ALA A 377 -9.00 -7.98 10.20
CA ALA A 377 -8.53 -8.00 11.58
C ALA A 377 -9.49 -8.76 12.52
N GLY A 378 -10.77 -8.81 12.17
CA GLY A 378 -11.80 -9.60 12.86
C GLY A 378 -11.78 -11.11 12.57
N GLY A 379 -10.91 -11.57 11.65
CA GLY A 379 -10.83 -12.94 11.16
C GLY A 379 -11.57 -13.15 9.84
N GLY A 380 -11.09 -14.12 9.06
CA GLY A 380 -11.64 -14.46 7.74
C GLY A 380 -11.53 -13.34 6.71
N ASN A 381 -12.30 -13.45 5.64
CA ASN A 381 -12.49 -12.44 4.60
C ASN A 381 -13.94 -11.95 4.61
N VAL A 382 -14.24 -10.88 3.85
CA VAL A 382 -15.59 -10.31 3.78
C VAL A 382 -16.66 -11.34 3.40
N TRP A 383 -16.38 -12.22 2.43
CA TRP A 383 -17.33 -13.23 1.96
C TRP A 383 -17.61 -14.37 2.96
N ASN A 384 -16.88 -14.45 4.08
CA ASN A 384 -17.19 -15.39 5.17
C ASN A 384 -18.34 -14.90 6.06
N TYR A 385 -18.77 -13.65 5.90
CA TYR A 385 -19.87 -13.07 6.67
C TYR A 385 -21.17 -13.12 5.88
N PRO A 386 -22.32 -13.34 6.53
CA PRO A 386 -23.62 -13.42 5.83
C PRO A 386 -24.15 -12.07 5.33
N PHE A 387 -23.72 -10.97 5.94
CA PHE A 387 -24.15 -9.61 5.58
C PHE A 387 -23.21 -8.56 6.17
N LEU A 388 -23.40 -7.31 5.77
CA LEU A 388 -22.75 -6.13 6.33
C LEU A 388 -23.80 -5.09 6.73
N TYR A 389 -23.46 -4.25 7.69
CA TYR A 389 -24.21 -3.03 7.97
C TYR A 389 -23.46 -1.82 7.39
N VAL A 390 -24.20 -0.91 6.77
CA VAL A 390 -23.68 0.38 6.29
C VAL A 390 -24.39 1.50 7.05
N GLU A 391 -23.60 2.32 7.74
CA GLU A 391 -24.04 3.50 8.47
C GLU A 391 -23.61 4.75 7.70
N ILE A 392 -24.55 5.67 7.53
CA ILE A 392 -24.31 6.97 6.90
C ILE A 392 -24.96 8.01 7.80
N GLU A 393 -24.16 8.94 8.33
CA GLU A 393 -24.66 10.00 9.20
C GLU A 393 -23.98 11.33 8.89
N ASN A 394 -24.67 12.44 9.14
CA ASN A 394 -24.00 13.74 9.16
C ASN A 394 -23.23 13.92 10.46
N VAL A 395 -22.06 14.56 10.40
CA VAL A 395 -21.21 14.77 11.59
C VAL A 395 -21.74 15.89 12.50
N SER A 396 -22.26 16.98 11.92
CA SER A 396 -22.49 18.24 12.64
C SER A 396 -23.96 18.62 12.86
N SER A 397 -24.92 17.83 12.35
CA SER A 397 -26.35 18.16 12.44
C SER A 397 -27.07 17.35 13.53
N SER A 398 -28.22 17.88 13.97
CA SER A 398 -29.18 17.18 14.84
C SER A 398 -29.68 15.86 14.25
N SER A 399 -29.45 15.62 12.95
CA SER A 399 -29.71 14.35 12.26
C SER A 399 -28.64 13.26 12.47
N SER A 400 -27.55 13.53 13.18
CA SER A 400 -26.54 12.52 13.59
C SER A 400 -27.08 11.41 14.52
N ASN A 401 -28.34 11.55 14.93
CA ASN A 401 -29.08 10.62 15.79
C ASN A 401 -30.15 9.81 15.03
N SER A 402 -30.08 9.69 13.70
CA SER A 402 -30.95 8.75 12.98
C SER A 402 -30.62 7.32 13.40
N SER A 403 -31.34 6.83 14.41
CA SER A 403 -31.24 5.49 14.97
C SER A 403 -32.47 4.67 14.65
N ASN A 404 -32.35 3.35 14.65
CA ASN A 404 -33.43 2.40 14.43
C ASN A 404 -34.13 2.54 13.07
N ILE A 405 -33.37 2.91 12.03
CA ILE A 405 -33.87 2.91 10.64
C ILE A 405 -34.26 1.48 10.24
N ILE A 406 -33.44 0.50 10.61
CA ILE A 406 -33.73 -0.91 10.46
C ILE A 406 -34.35 -1.45 11.76
N TYR A 407 -35.58 -1.95 11.68
CA TYR A 407 -36.21 -2.68 12.79
C TYR A 407 -35.58 -4.07 12.92
N SER A 408 -34.81 -4.28 13.98
CA SER A 408 -34.12 -5.55 14.22
C SER A 408 -33.81 -5.71 15.71
N ASN A 409 -33.72 -6.96 16.16
CA ASN A 409 -33.32 -7.31 17.53
C ASN A 409 -31.79 -7.44 17.69
N ASN A 410 -31.02 -7.25 16.62
CA ASN A 410 -29.56 -7.23 16.68
C ASN A 410 -29.09 -5.84 17.14
N PRO A 411 -28.46 -5.69 18.33
CA PRO A 411 -28.05 -4.39 18.86
C PRO A 411 -27.04 -3.65 17.97
N ASN A 412 -26.34 -4.36 17.09
CA ASN A 412 -25.34 -3.79 16.18
C ASN A 412 -25.96 -3.01 15.00
N CYS A 413 -27.28 -3.06 14.80
CA CYS A 413 -27.97 -2.36 13.71
C CYS A 413 -28.46 -0.95 14.06
N ASN A 414 -28.27 -0.48 15.30
CA ASN A 414 -28.91 0.74 15.82
C ASN A 414 -28.70 1.97 14.92
N LYS A 415 -27.55 2.13 14.29
CA LYS A 415 -27.24 3.23 13.36
C LYS A 415 -27.11 2.80 11.89
N ALA A 416 -27.42 1.54 11.60
CA ALA A 416 -27.33 1.02 10.24
C ALA A 416 -28.48 1.58 9.39
N VAL A 417 -28.11 2.15 8.25
CA VAL A 417 -29.05 2.57 7.20
C VAL A 417 -29.37 1.36 6.32
N PHE A 418 -28.35 0.60 5.92
CA PHE A 418 -28.52 -0.58 5.08
C PHE A 418 -27.99 -1.85 5.73
N LYS A 419 -28.67 -2.96 5.47
CA LYS A 419 -28.17 -4.33 5.68
C LYS A 419 -27.91 -4.95 4.31
N VAL A 420 -26.64 -5.14 3.97
CA VAL A 420 -26.19 -5.62 2.66
C VAL A 420 -25.97 -7.13 2.75
N PRO A 421 -26.81 -7.97 2.13
CA PRO A 421 -26.60 -9.41 2.13
C PRO A 421 -25.37 -9.76 1.30
N ILE A 422 -24.56 -10.69 1.81
CA ILE A 422 -23.47 -11.29 1.06
C ILE A 422 -24.02 -12.57 0.46
N VAL A 423 -24.26 -12.54 -0.86
CA VAL A 423 -24.72 -13.71 -1.60
C VAL A 423 -23.54 -14.65 -1.87
N ASN A 424 -23.83 -15.94 -2.10
CA ASN A 424 -22.81 -16.92 -2.45
C ASN A 424 -22.11 -16.50 -3.75
N ILE A 425 -20.79 -16.36 -3.68
CA ILE A 425 -19.94 -16.03 -4.82
C ILE A 425 -19.22 -17.31 -5.23
N THR A 426 -19.25 -17.64 -6.51
CA THR A 426 -18.44 -18.74 -7.06
C THR A 426 -16.98 -18.32 -7.03
N ASN A 427 -16.12 -19.14 -6.43
CA ASN A 427 -14.66 -18.90 -6.33
C ASN A 427 -14.29 -17.49 -5.84
N PRO A 428 -14.71 -17.07 -4.63
CA PRO A 428 -14.45 -15.72 -4.14
C PRO A 428 -12.96 -15.41 -4.03
N GLY A 429 -12.09 -16.43 -3.93
CA GLY A 429 -10.64 -16.26 -3.86
C GLY A 429 -9.97 -15.77 -5.16
N GLU A 430 -10.67 -15.77 -6.31
CA GLU A 430 -10.14 -15.30 -7.59
C GLU A 430 -10.29 -13.78 -7.78
N TYR A 431 -11.18 -13.14 -7.02
CA TYR A 431 -11.48 -11.72 -7.16
C TYR A 431 -10.70 -10.87 -6.16
N GLN A 432 -10.13 -9.75 -6.60
CA GLN A 432 -9.47 -8.79 -5.70
C GLN A 432 -10.48 -7.91 -4.94
N PHE A 433 -11.63 -7.63 -5.54
CA PHE A 433 -12.69 -6.82 -4.97
C PHE A 433 -14.03 -7.52 -5.11
N LEU A 434 -14.90 -7.32 -4.14
CA LEU A 434 -16.24 -7.89 -4.10
C LEU A 434 -17.25 -6.75 -4.06
N THR A 435 -18.17 -6.75 -5.01
CA THR A 435 -19.22 -5.72 -5.12
C THR A 435 -20.56 -6.30 -4.71
N TYR A 436 -21.25 -5.59 -3.82
CA TYR A 436 -22.58 -5.92 -3.33
C TYR A 436 -23.53 -4.74 -3.53
N ASN A 437 -24.84 -4.96 -3.39
CA ASN A 437 -25.85 -3.91 -3.47
C ASN A 437 -26.86 -4.01 -2.33
N GLY A 438 -27.67 -2.97 -2.14
CA GLY A 438 -28.71 -2.94 -1.11
C GLY A 438 -30.03 -3.62 -1.50
N ASN A 439 -30.05 -4.49 -2.52
CA ASN A 439 -31.26 -5.11 -3.09
C ASN A 439 -32.37 -4.11 -3.49
N GLY A 440 -32.01 -2.86 -3.82
CA GLY A 440 -32.97 -1.82 -4.21
C GLY A 440 -33.88 -1.33 -3.08
N VAL A 441 -33.55 -1.60 -1.83
CA VAL A 441 -34.33 -1.14 -0.68
C VAL A 441 -34.06 0.34 -0.42
N GLY A 442 -35.10 1.16 -0.57
CA GLY A 442 -35.12 2.57 -0.17
C GLY A 442 -35.26 2.73 1.34
N GLN A 443 -34.49 3.65 1.91
CA GLN A 443 -34.52 4.00 3.35
C GLN A 443 -34.73 5.49 3.48
N THR A 444 -35.76 5.89 4.23
CA THR A 444 -36.01 7.30 4.50
C THR A 444 -35.17 7.75 5.68
N ILE A 445 -34.25 8.70 5.45
CA ILE A 445 -33.42 9.29 6.49
C ILE A 445 -33.44 10.81 6.40
N THR A 446 -33.22 11.47 7.52
CA THR A 446 -33.05 12.93 7.54
C THR A 446 -31.56 13.25 7.38
N ILE A 447 -31.19 13.95 6.31
CA ILE A 447 -29.80 14.38 6.09
C ILE A 447 -29.74 15.88 5.81
N LYS A 448 -28.58 16.45 6.11
CA LYS A 448 -28.18 17.80 5.77
C LYS A 448 -27.10 17.71 4.67
N PRO A 449 -27.47 17.89 3.38
CA PRO A 449 -26.54 17.69 2.25
C PRO A 449 -25.31 18.59 2.23
N ASN A 450 -25.32 19.68 3.00
CA ASN A 450 -24.23 20.63 3.13
C ASN A 450 -23.45 20.48 4.46
N SER A 451 -23.55 19.33 5.12
CA SER A 451 -22.70 18.93 6.26
C SER A 451 -21.80 17.77 5.86
N ASP A 452 -20.64 17.69 6.51
CA ASP A 452 -19.76 16.51 6.47
C ASP A 452 -20.54 15.23 6.73
N MET A 453 -20.14 14.16 6.05
CA MET A 453 -20.77 12.85 6.17
C MET A 453 -19.76 11.83 6.68
N LYS A 454 -20.23 10.96 7.56
CA LYS A 454 -19.49 9.83 8.09
C LYS A 454 -20.03 8.55 7.48
N LEU A 455 -19.12 7.72 6.99
CA LEU A 455 -19.42 6.37 6.52
C LEU A 455 -18.82 5.36 7.51
N ILE A 456 -19.60 4.36 7.89
CA ILE A 456 -19.10 3.21 8.66
C ILE A 456 -19.65 1.92 8.04
N VAL A 457 -18.76 0.98 7.74
CA VAL A 457 -19.12 -0.38 7.33
C VAL A 457 -18.83 -1.32 8.50
N LYS A 458 -19.82 -2.07 8.95
CA LYS A 458 -19.70 -3.01 10.08
C LYS A 458 -20.00 -4.44 9.66
N LEU A 459 -19.29 -5.36 10.29
CA LEU A 459 -19.56 -6.79 10.26
C LEU A 459 -20.81 -7.11 11.13
N PRO A 460 -21.41 -8.31 10.99
CA PRO A 460 -22.57 -8.72 11.79
C PRO A 460 -22.39 -8.64 13.30
N ASN A 461 -21.14 -8.78 13.76
CA ASN A 461 -20.74 -8.68 15.16
C ASN A 461 -20.56 -7.23 15.66
N GLY A 462 -20.83 -6.22 14.83
CA GLY A 462 -20.73 -4.80 15.16
C GLY A 462 -19.33 -4.20 15.03
N LYS A 463 -18.30 -5.01 14.77
CA LYS A 463 -16.95 -4.51 14.51
C LYS A 463 -16.89 -3.82 13.16
N VAL A 464 -16.11 -2.75 13.07
CA VAL A 464 -15.85 -2.04 11.81
C VAL A 464 -15.09 -2.95 10.86
N PHE A 465 -15.43 -2.89 9.57
CA PHE A 465 -14.67 -3.49 8.50
C PHE A 465 -13.24 -2.93 8.54
N THR A 466 -12.27 -3.76 8.94
CA THR A 466 -10.87 -3.33 9.02
C THR A 466 -10.02 -4.44 8.43
N PRO A 467 -9.32 -4.18 7.31
CA PRO A 467 -8.31 -5.08 6.77
C PRO A 467 -7.31 -5.50 7.86
N PHE A 468 -6.83 -6.74 7.77
CA PHE A 468 -5.85 -7.28 8.72
C PHE A 468 -4.55 -6.48 8.67
N ASP A 469 -4.05 -6.24 7.45
CA ASP A 469 -2.92 -5.36 7.21
C ASP A 469 -3.37 -3.90 7.23
N SER A 470 -2.57 -3.03 7.83
CA SER A 470 -2.81 -1.59 7.75
C SER A 470 -2.71 -1.10 6.30
N ASP A 471 -3.33 0.05 6.04
CA ASP A 471 -3.08 0.82 4.81
C ASP A 471 -1.60 1.28 4.76
N THR A 472 -1.19 1.89 3.66
CA THR A 472 0.14 2.47 3.49
C THR A 472 0.41 3.54 4.54
N LEU A 473 1.70 3.73 4.82
CA LEU A 473 2.16 4.69 5.82
C LEU A 473 1.89 6.12 5.36
N TYR A 474 1.93 7.04 6.32
CA TYR A 474 1.83 8.47 6.05
C TYR A 474 2.85 8.91 4.99
N GLY A 475 2.39 9.73 4.03
CA GLY A 475 3.20 10.20 2.91
C GLY A 475 3.15 9.31 1.67
N GLN A 476 2.87 8.02 1.81
CA GLN A 476 2.69 7.13 0.66
C GLN A 476 1.30 7.29 0.05
N ALA A 477 1.11 6.91 -1.22
CA ALA A 477 -0.22 6.83 -1.81
C ALA A 477 -1.05 5.73 -1.14
N PRO A 478 -2.39 5.87 -1.02
CA PRO A 478 -3.25 4.82 -0.47
C PRO A 478 -3.04 3.48 -1.19
N ASP A 479 -3.06 2.39 -0.43
CA ASP A 479 -3.01 1.05 -1.01
C ASP A 479 -4.33 0.78 -1.74
N SER A 480 -4.30 0.84 -3.06
CA SER A 480 -5.49 0.63 -3.90
C SER A 480 -6.23 -0.69 -3.60
N GLN A 481 -5.53 -1.73 -3.12
CA GLN A 481 -6.12 -3.05 -2.85
C GLN A 481 -6.86 -3.12 -1.51
N LYS A 482 -6.81 -2.06 -0.69
CA LYS A 482 -7.45 -1.98 0.63
C LYS A 482 -8.55 -0.93 0.69
N GLN A 483 -8.79 -0.21 -0.40
CA GLN A 483 -9.82 0.82 -0.45
C GLN A 483 -11.20 0.23 -0.71
N LEU A 484 -12.22 0.95 -0.25
CA LEU A 484 -13.61 0.65 -0.51
C LEU A 484 -14.31 1.87 -1.11
N SER A 485 -15.37 1.61 -1.86
CA SER A 485 -16.23 2.67 -2.39
C SER A 485 -17.71 2.31 -2.20
N VAL A 486 -18.53 3.34 -2.01
CA VAL A 486 -19.97 3.23 -1.81
C VAL A 486 -20.68 4.21 -2.72
N LEU A 487 -21.61 3.70 -3.54
CA LEU A 487 -22.47 4.50 -4.39
C LEU A 487 -23.91 4.44 -3.88
N ILE A 488 -24.44 5.61 -3.49
CA ILE A 488 -25.80 5.77 -3.00
C ILE A 488 -26.55 6.66 -3.98
N SER A 489 -27.81 6.34 -4.24
CA SER A 489 -28.74 7.30 -4.85
C SER A 489 -29.65 7.90 -3.78
N PHE A 490 -30.01 9.17 -3.94
CA PHE A 490 -30.87 9.86 -3.00
C PHE A 490 -31.84 10.82 -3.69
N GLU A 491 -33.05 10.88 -3.14
CA GLU A 491 -34.16 11.68 -3.64
C GLU A 491 -34.79 12.44 -2.48
N LYS A 492 -35.12 13.73 -2.68
CA LYS A 492 -35.77 14.54 -1.65
C LYS A 492 -37.26 14.22 -1.63
N ILE A 493 -37.81 13.92 -0.45
CA ILE A 493 -39.23 13.65 -0.21
C ILE A 493 -40.01 14.95 -0.01
#